data_AF-A0A7W9F0I5-F1
#
_entry.id   AF-A0A7W9F0I5-F1
#
_cell.length_a   1.000
_cell.length_b   1.000
_cell.length_c   1.000
_cell.angle_alpha   90.00
_cell.angle_beta   90.00
_cell.angle_gamma   90.00
#
_symmetry.space_group_name_H-M   'P 1'
#
loop_
_entity.id
_entity.type
_entity.pdbx_description
1 polymer ?
#
loop_
_entity_poly.entity_id
_entity_poly.type
_entity_poly.pdbx_seq_one_letter_code
_entity_poly.pdbx_strand_id
1 'polypeptide(L)'
;MTSSTSAGTTLAISAAMPGTLDVAGYGALVYTTIGGVESISAFGPQSAVNTFEPLAGGQQKHKGPVNYGSLQLPLAVDNADAGQALLRTFADPDNSAQATFRVMLPNGDVRYFRGRAFGSPETVGSATNVLMMTATVEIMTRPRGTGVANPTPTPTPTPTPTTPLPSVLFVKGDSISTQDYSPQSWVDLLDLGPNVTIVNYSVSGATQTAAANDFNSDHAAYYDPNKRNVHVIARVSNDVAGYTVSPAAADFYDTKTTGYIAAAKAAGDYVVVLTMLPRDDALMDSAKEANRLSYNAKAVANAGGADVVINIAADSIMGAKPVNRAFYNDDLVHPVLGGQQRIAAIARPLLLPLFQLAPRQPVAAPADKSIRLTGLTRLTESANGTGYNYTPSGSVNYNNLYASGYSAAVLPANTDGWWGAAMSGFGSSGLLIGLATSAAPQSYGDCYVALYADSGASGTKYSYTGEDTGSGQVTGNVAPAAGDILRLRRAGSTLYAEASKDNGATWLFLQSFDAPTGAVRPFFQTGNAGANGVIVRPRGSSNIV
;
A
#
# COMPACT_ATOMS: atom_id res chain seq x y z
N MET A 1 -35.57 31.38 -11.86
CA MET A 1 -35.86 29.96 -12.10
C MET A 1 -36.44 29.84 -13.50
N THR A 2 -35.71 29.23 -14.43
CA THR A 2 -36.25 28.86 -15.74
C THR A 2 -36.87 27.47 -15.60
N SER A 3 -38.20 27.37 -15.63
CA SER A 3 -38.86 26.07 -15.78
C SER A 3 -38.58 25.56 -17.19
N SER A 4 -38.16 24.30 -17.33
CA SER A 4 -37.95 23.64 -18.63
C SER A 4 -38.79 22.36 -18.72
N THR A 5 -39.31 22.06 -19.90
CA THR A 5 -40.03 20.81 -20.15
C THR A 5 -39.04 19.63 -20.23
N SER A 6 -39.54 18.40 -20.05
CA SER A 6 -38.75 17.17 -20.25
C SER A 6 -38.63 16.76 -21.73
N ALA A 7 -39.35 17.44 -22.62
CA ALA A 7 -39.36 17.17 -24.06
C ALA A 7 -37.96 17.40 -24.66
N GLY A 8 -37.44 16.39 -25.36
CA GLY A 8 -36.06 16.39 -25.87
C GLY A 8 -35.07 15.62 -24.99
N THR A 9 -35.52 15.00 -23.88
CA THR A 9 -34.68 14.09 -23.10
C THR A 9 -34.37 12.84 -23.94
N THR A 10 -33.10 12.42 -23.96
CA THR A 10 -32.68 11.17 -24.64
C THR A 10 -32.03 10.21 -23.66
N LEU A 11 -32.21 8.92 -23.89
CA LEU A 11 -31.53 7.84 -23.18
C LEU A 11 -30.58 7.13 -24.16
N ALA A 12 -29.38 6.79 -23.71
CA ALA A 12 -28.42 6.04 -24.50
C ALA A 12 -27.69 4.99 -23.63
N ILE A 13 -27.19 3.95 -24.27
CA ILE A 13 -26.54 2.79 -23.64
C ILE A 13 -25.16 2.53 -24.25
N SER A 14 -24.23 2.07 -23.43
CA SER A 14 -22.89 1.61 -23.80
C SER A 14 -22.64 0.24 -23.18
N ALA A 15 -22.11 -0.69 -23.98
CA ALA A 15 -21.62 -1.97 -23.49
C ALA A 15 -20.27 -1.85 -22.75
N ALA A 16 -19.50 -0.80 -23.04
CA ALA A 16 -18.23 -0.56 -22.38
C ALA A 16 -18.43 -0.02 -20.94
N MET A 17 -17.49 -0.37 -20.06
CA MET A 17 -17.40 0.12 -18.69
C MET A 17 -16.51 1.35 -18.62
N PRO A 18 -16.85 2.36 -17.81
CA PRO A 18 -16.03 3.55 -17.67
C PRO A 18 -14.74 3.22 -16.91
N GLY A 19 -13.63 3.87 -17.28
CA GLY A 19 -12.36 3.75 -16.55
C GLY A 19 -12.41 4.31 -15.13
N THR A 20 -13.28 5.30 -14.89
CA THR A 20 -13.55 5.92 -13.58
C THR A 20 -15.05 6.13 -13.38
N LEU A 21 -15.55 6.04 -12.14
CA LEU A 21 -16.98 6.24 -11.82
C LEU A 21 -17.34 7.72 -11.58
N ASP A 22 -16.74 8.60 -12.36
CA ASP A 22 -16.97 10.05 -12.39
C ASP A 22 -17.42 10.51 -13.78
N VAL A 23 -17.81 11.78 -13.88
CA VAL A 23 -18.38 12.33 -15.12
C VAL A 23 -17.41 12.18 -16.31
N ALA A 24 -16.10 12.27 -16.08
CA ALA A 24 -15.08 12.12 -17.12
C ALA A 24 -14.97 10.68 -17.63
N GLY A 25 -14.91 9.70 -16.72
CA GLY A 25 -14.84 8.28 -17.09
C GLY A 25 -16.09 7.79 -17.83
N TYR A 26 -17.27 8.29 -17.43
CA TYR A 26 -18.50 8.05 -18.17
C TYR A 26 -18.52 8.79 -19.52
N GLY A 27 -18.06 10.04 -19.56
CA GLY A 27 -18.04 10.86 -20.77
C GLY A 27 -17.11 10.35 -21.87
N ALA A 28 -16.11 9.53 -21.54
CA ALA A 28 -15.18 8.94 -22.50
C ALA A 28 -15.77 7.76 -23.30
N LEU A 29 -16.94 7.25 -22.92
CA LEU A 29 -17.56 6.10 -23.59
C LEU A 29 -18.33 6.51 -24.84
N VAL A 30 -18.44 5.58 -25.79
CA VAL A 30 -19.32 5.70 -26.95
C VAL A 30 -20.70 5.17 -26.59
N TYR A 31 -21.72 5.99 -26.79
CA TYR A 31 -23.11 5.67 -26.45
C TYR A 31 -23.98 5.50 -27.69
N THR A 32 -24.80 4.46 -27.70
CA THR A 32 -25.85 4.22 -28.69
C THR A 32 -27.18 4.72 -28.12
N THR A 33 -27.82 5.67 -28.78
CA THR A 33 -29.13 6.20 -28.38
C THR A 33 -30.19 5.10 -28.44
N ILE A 34 -31.08 5.06 -27.44
CA ILE A 34 -32.26 4.19 -27.41
C ILE A 34 -33.45 5.01 -27.88
N GLY A 35 -33.99 4.69 -29.06
CA GLY A 35 -35.16 5.34 -29.62
C GLY A 35 -36.48 4.90 -28.97
N GLY A 36 -37.53 5.66 -29.25
CA GLY A 36 -38.91 5.31 -28.86
C GLY A 36 -39.23 5.44 -27.37
N VAL A 37 -38.33 5.97 -26.54
CA VAL A 37 -38.55 6.15 -25.10
C VAL A 37 -39.68 7.15 -24.85
N GLU A 38 -40.74 6.68 -24.20
CA GLU A 38 -41.92 7.49 -23.88
C GLU A 38 -41.71 8.32 -22.61
N SER A 39 -41.14 7.71 -21.57
CA SER A 39 -40.86 8.39 -20.31
C SER A 39 -39.69 7.75 -19.55
N ILE A 40 -39.09 8.51 -18.63
CA ILE A 40 -38.06 8.06 -17.70
C ILE A 40 -38.60 8.32 -16.30
N SER A 41 -38.80 7.26 -15.52
CA SER A 41 -39.30 7.35 -14.14
C SER A 41 -38.30 8.06 -13.22
N ALA A 42 -38.74 8.45 -12.02
CA ALA A 42 -37.82 9.01 -11.02
C ALA A 42 -36.71 8.01 -10.67
N PHE A 43 -35.47 8.48 -10.58
CA PHE A 43 -34.31 7.67 -10.24
C PHE A 43 -33.34 8.44 -9.33
N GLY A 44 -32.66 7.74 -8.42
CA GLY A 44 -31.69 8.35 -7.51
C GLY A 44 -31.49 7.57 -6.19
N PRO A 45 -30.46 7.93 -5.41
CA PRO A 45 -30.12 7.25 -4.17
C PRO A 45 -31.19 7.43 -3.09
N GLN A 46 -31.58 6.32 -2.47
CA GLN A 46 -32.40 6.25 -1.26
C GLN A 46 -31.64 5.42 -0.22
N SER A 47 -31.69 5.83 1.05
CA SER A 47 -31.11 5.07 2.17
C SER A 47 -32.22 4.43 2.97
N ALA A 48 -32.04 3.17 3.36
CA ALA A 48 -32.88 2.56 4.38
C ALA A 48 -32.76 3.35 5.70
N VAL A 49 -33.85 3.43 6.46
CA VAL A 49 -33.85 4.02 7.81
C VAL A 49 -33.81 2.88 8.82
N ASN A 50 -32.69 2.74 9.50
CA ASN A 50 -32.53 1.76 10.57
C ASN A 50 -32.85 2.43 11.90
N THR A 51 -33.85 1.93 12.62
CA THR A 51 -34.23 2.45 13.93
C THR A 51 -33.59 1.62 15.04
N PHE A 52 -32.98 2.28 16.03
CA PHE A 52 -32.49 1.66 17.26
C PHE A 52 -33.26 2.25 18.44
N GLU A 53 -33.88 1.39 19.25
CA GLU A 53 -34.59 1.79 20.46
C GLU A 53 -33.75 1.43 21.69
N PRO A 54 -33.04 2.40 22.29
CA PRO A 54 -32.29 2.13 23.51
C PRO A 54 -33.24 1.88 24.69
N LEU A 55 -32.84 1.00 25.61
CA LEU A 55 -33.58 0.70 26.85
C LEU A 55 -33.79 1.93 27.75
N ALA A 56 -32.92 2.94 27.62
CA ALA A 56 -33.07 4.25 28.23
C ALA A 56 -32.79 5.33 27.17
N GLY A 57 -33.81 6.09 26.80
CA GLY A 57 -33.73 7.16 25.80
C GLY A 57 -34.80 7.04 24.72
N GLY A 58 -34.77 7.95 23.74
CA GLY A 58 -35.68 7.93 22.59
C GLY A 58 -35.09 7.21 21.38
N GLN A 59 -35.97 6.86 20.43
CA GLN A 59 -35.63 6.20 19.17
C GLN A 59 -34.52 6.95 18.42
N GLN A 60 -33.45 6.21 18.11
CA GLN A 60 -32.36 6.68 17.27
C GLN A 60 -32.57 6.19 15.83
N LYS A 61 -32.32 7.07 14.85
CA LYS A 61 -32.40 6.74 13.41
C LYS A 61 -31.02 6.78 12.79
N HIS A 62 -30.62 5.69 12.18
CA HIS A 62 -29.36 5.52 11.47
C HIS A 62 -29.63 5.32 9.97
N LYS A 63 -28.71 5.80 9.13
CA LYS A 63 -28.77 5.54 7.69
C LYS A 63 -28.27 4.13 7.42
N GLY A 64 -29.13 3.29 6.84
CA GLY A 64 -28.78 1.97 6.34
C GLY A 64 -28.16 2.01 4.93
N PRO A 65 -28.00 0.84 4.31
CA PRO A 65 -27.45 0.71 2.96
C PRO A 65 -28.18 1.60 1.93
N VAL A 66 -27.43 2.08 0.94
CA VAL A 66 -27.94 2.95 -0.13
C VAL A 66 -28.41 2.08 -1.30
N ASN A 67 -29.68 2.24 -1.69
CA ASN A 67 -30.22 1.74 -2.96
C ASN A 67 -30.19 2.90 -3.98
N TYR A 68 -29.61 2.70 -5.17
CA TYR A 68 -29.52 3.75 -6.19
C TYR A 68 -30.78 3.87 -7.07
N GLY A 69 -31.79 3.04 -6.80
CA GLY A 69 -33.09 3.04 -7.44
C GLY A 69 -33.15 2.15 -8.69
N SER A 70 -34.31 2.15 -9.32
CA SER A 70 -34.58 1.43 -10.56
C SER A 70 -35.26 2.34 -11.58
N LEU A 71 -35.14 1.97 -12.85
CA LEU A 71 -35.75 2.65 -13.98
C LEU A 71 -36.74 1.71 -14.65
N GLN A 72 -37.96 2.20 -14.85
CA GLN A 72 -38.92 1.60 -15.76
C GLN A 72 -38.96 2.43 -17.04
N LEU A 73 -38.68 1.79 -18.16
CA LEU A 73 -38.50 2.42 -19.46
C LEU A 73 -39.57 1.90 -20.43
N PRO A 74 -40.75 2.53 -20.50
CA PRO A 74 -41.70 2.26 -21.57
C PRO A 74 -41.16 2.85 -22.88
N LEU A 75 -41.09 2.02 -23.92
CA LEU A 75 -40.65 2.45 -25.24
C LEU A 75 -41.40 1.73 -26.38
N ALA A 76 -41.62 2.44 -27.48
CA ALA A 76 -42.20 1.86 -28.69
C ALA A 76 -41.17 0.92 -29.33
N VAL A 77 -41.60 -0.29 -29.71
CA VAL A 77 -40.70 -1.31 -30.25
C VAL A 77 -40.25 -0.92 -31.66
N ASP A 78 -38.93 -0.83 -31.81
CA ASP A 78 -38.25 -0.70 -33.09
C ASP A 78 -37.14 -1.75 -33.17
N ASN A 79 -37.30 -2.70 -34.09
CA ASN A 79 -36.34 -3.79 -34.28
C ASN A 79 -35.08 -3.34 -35.04
N ALA A 80 -35.12 -2.19 -35.72
CA ALA A 80 -33.96 -1.61 -36.39
C ALA A 80 -33.13 -0.68 -35.48
N ASP A 81 -33.65 -0.30 -34.30
CA ASP A 81 -32.95 0.55 -33.36
C ASP A 81 -31.83 -0.21 -32.63
N ALA A 82 -30.58 0.20 -32.88
CA ALA A 82 -29.39 -0.41 -32.31
C ALA A 82 -29.29 -0.27 -30.78
N GLY A 83 -29.85 0.79 -30.20
CA GLY A 83 -29.90 0.99 -28.76
C GLY A 83 -30.88 0.04 -28.08
N GLN A 84 -32.05 -0.17 -28.70
CA GLN A 84 -33.02 -1.17 -28.24
C GLN A 84 -32.50 -2.59 -28.39
N ALA A 85 -31.80 -2.91 -29.49
CA ALA A 85 -31.14 -4.19 -29.64
C ALA A 85 -30.14 -4.45 -28.51
N LEU A 86 -29.29 -3.46 -28.19
CA LEU A 86 -28.33 -3.57 -27.09
C LEU A 86 -29.03 -3.70 -25.73
N LEU A 87 -30.09 -2.95 -25.50
CA LEU A 87 -30.91 -3.05 -24.28
C LEU A 87 -31.50 -4.46 -24.12
N ARG A 88 -32.05 -5.04 -25.20
CA ARG A 88 -32.55 -6.43 -25.21
C ARG A 88 -31.45 -7.44 -24.90
N THR A 89 -30.26 -7.27 -25.48
CA THR A 89 -29.10 -8.13 -25.18
C THR A 89 -28.72 -8.11 -23.70
N PHE A 90 -28.74 -6.94 -23.06
CA PHE A 90 -28.46 -6.82 -21.61
C PHE A 90 -29.64 -7.22 -20.72
N ALA A 91 -30.86 -7.22 -21.26
CA ALA A 91 -32.09 -7.60 -20.56
C ALA A 91 -32.40 -9.10 -20.66
N ASP A 92 -31.63 -9.85 -21.44
CA ASP A 92 -31.72 -11.30 -21.53
C ASP A 92 -31.57 -11.92 -20.13
N PRO A 93 -32.48 -12.80 -19.69
CA PRO A 93 -32.42 -13.44 -18.37
C PRO A 93 -31.09 -14.16 -18.08
N ASP A 94 -30.40 -14.66 -19.11
CA ASP A 94 -29.11 -15.33 -18.98
C ASP A 94 -27.93 -14.35 -18.92
N ASN A 95 -28.16 -13.07 -19.17
CA ASN A 95 -27.14 -12.02 -19.14
C ASN A 95 -27.11 -11.28 -17.80
N SER A 96 -26.06 -11.51 -17.01
CA SER A 96 -25.83 -10.84 -15.72
C SER A 96 -24.86 -9.64 -15.80
N ALA A 97 -24.45 -9.25 -17.01
CA ALA A 97 -23.55 -8.13 -17.22
C ALA A 97 -24.21 -6.79 -16.89
N GLN A 98 -23.38 -5.80 -16.57
CA GLN A 98 -23.84 -4.42 -16.41
C GLN A 98 -23.65 -3.67 -17.71
N ALA A 99 -24.54 -2.71 -17.98
CA ALA A 99 -24.37 -1.72 -19.03
C ALA A 99 -24.20 -0.33 -18.41
N THR A 100 -23.66 0.59 -19.21
CA THR A 100 -23.52 1.99 -18.83
C THR A 100 -24.57 2.82 -19.56
N PHE A 101 -25.30 3.65 -18.83
CA PHE A 101 -26.39 4.46 -19.35
C PHE A 101 -26.08 5.96 -19.28
N ARG A 102 -26.65 6.70 -20.21
CA ARG A 102 -26.59 8.16 -20.31
C ARG A 102 -27.98 8.73 -20.55
N VAL A 103 -28.46 9.56 -19.64
CA VAL A 103 -29.66 10.40 -19.82
C VAL A 103 -29.19 11.81 -20.12
N MET A 104 -29.56 12.36 -21.28
CA MET A 104 -29.30 13.75 -21.63
C MET A 104 -30.62 14.52 -21.59
N LEU A 105 -30.69 15.53 -20.73
CA LEU A 105 -31.84 16.41 -20.56
C LEU A 105 -31.84 17.52 -21.64
N PRO A 106 -32.98 18.21 -21.87
CA PRO A 106 -33.11 19.17 -22.96
C PRO A 106 -32.21 20.40 -22.81
N ASN A 107 -31.79 20.71 -21.59
CA ASN A 107 -30.84 21.79 -21.28
C ASN A 107 -29.37 21.39 -21.50
N GLY A 108 -29.09 20.19 -22.01
CA GLY A 108 -27.74 19.65 -22.22
C GLY A 108 -27.14 18.99 -20.98
N ASP A 109 -27.85 18.98 -19.85
CA ASP A 109 -27.39 18.28 -18.66
C ASP A 109 -27.40 16.77 -18.88
N VAL A 110 -26.33 16.11 -18.45
CA VAL A 110 -26.20 14.67 -18.58
C VAL A 110 -26.26 14.00 -17.21
N ARG A 111 -26.85 12.80 -17.13
CA ARG A 111 -26.79 11.89 -15.98
C ARG A 111 -26.27 10.54 -16.47
N TYR A 112 -25.24 10.03 -15.81
CA TYR A 112 -24.57 8.78 -16.10
C TYR A 112 -24.69 7.82 -14.92
N PHE A 113 -24.90 6.55 -15.21
CA PHE A 113 -24.90 5.49 -14.20
C PHE A 113 -24.65 4.13 -14.85
N ARG A 114 -24.24 3.15 -14.06
CA ARG A 114 -24.25 1.73 -14.41
C ARG A 114 -25.54 1.10 -13.92
N GLY A 115 -26.07 0.16 -14.69
CA GLY A 115 -27.24 -0.61 -14.31
C GLY A 115 -27.23 -2.01 -14.91
N ARG A 116 -28.09 -2.87 -14.38
CA ARG A 116 -28.43 -4.17 -14.98
C ARG A 116 -29.85 -4.11 -15.48
N ALA A 117 -30.08 -4.57 -16.72
CA ALA A 117 -31.43 -4.75 -17.21
C ALA A 117 -31.94 -6.12 -16.74
N PHE A 118 -33.19 -6.16 -16.24
CA PHE A 118 -33.81 -7.36 -15.66
C PHE A 118 -34.92 -7.94 -16.55
N GLY A 119 -35.13 -7.35 -17.72
CA GLY A 119 -36.12 -7.78 -18.68
C GLY A 119 -36.63 -6.60 -19.51
N SER A 120 -37.14 -6.92 -20.69
CA SER A 120 -37.79 -5.98 -21.61
C SER A 120 -39.01 -6.63 -22.29
N PRO A 121 -40.03 -7.06 -21.52
CA PRO A 121 -41.24 -7.68 -22.08
C PRO A 121 -41.98 -6.73 -23.02
N GLU A 122 -42.45 -7.27 -24.14
CA GLU A 122 -43.31 -6.57 -25.11
C GLU A 122 -44.78 -6.58 -24.68
N THR A 123 -45.52 -5.55 -25.07
CA THR A 123 -46.94 -5.35 -24.82
C THR A 123 -47.60 -4.91 -26.12
N VAL A 124 -48.48 -5.76 -26.66
CA VAL A 124 -49.12 -5.56 -27.98
C VAL A 124 -50.35 -4.64 -27.91
N GLY A 125 -51.03 -4.54 -26.77
CA GLY A 125 -52.17 -3.63 -26.59
C GLY A 125 -53.37 -3.94 -27.51
N SER A 126 -54.14 -2.90 -27.87
CA SER A 126 -55.26 -2.98 -28.82
C SER A 126 -54.83 -2.57 -30.24
N ALA A 127 -55.67 -2.77 -31.25
CA ALA A 127 -55.39 -2.39 -32.64
C ALA A 127 -55.09 -0.89 -32.87
N THR A 128 -55.37 -0.03 -31.89
CA THR A 128 -55.07 1.42 -31.95
C THR A 128 -53.75 1.80 -31.26
N ASN A 129 -53.13 0.87 -30.54
CA ASN A 129 -51.87 1.09 -29.84
C ASN A 129 -50.68 0.75 -30.76
N VAL A 130 -49.59 1.50 -30.58
CA VAL A 130 -48.28 1.07 -31.06
C VAL A 130 -47.77 -0.09 -30.19
N LEU A 131 -46.97 -0.98 -30.79
CA LEU A 131 -46.29 -2.06 -30.05
C LEU A 131 -45.30 -1.43 -29.06
N MET A 132 -45.46 -1.75 -27.79
CA MET A 132 -44.63 -1.21 -26.71
C MET A 132 -43.78 -2.32 -26.09
N MET A 133 -42.69 -1.97 -25.42
CA MET A 133 -42.03 -2.83 -24.44
C MET A 133 -41.66 -2.00 -23.22
N THR A 134 -41.54 -2.64 -22.04
CA THR A 134 -41.12 -1.94 -20.81
C THR A 134 -39.87 -2.59 -20.27
N ALA A 135 -38.73 -1.90 -20.37
CA ALA A 135 -37.48 -2.40 -19.81
C ALA A 135 -37.31 -1.98 -18.35
N THR A 136 -36.88 -2.91 -17.49
CA THR A 136 -36.54 -2.63 -16.10
C THR A 136 -35.03 -2.61 -15.93
N VAL A 137 -34.47 -1.51 -15.43
CA VAL A 137 -33.03 -1.37 -15.16
C VAL A 137 -32.80 -1.04 -13.69
N GLU A 138 -32.08 -1.90 -12.98
CA GLU A 138 -31.65 -1.65 -11.59
C GLU A 138 -30.33 -0.87 -11.59
N ILE A 139 -30.29 0.26 -10.89
CA ILE A 139 -29.13 1.15 -10.87
C ILE A 139 -28.12 0.66 -9.84
N MET A 140 -26.88 0.46 -10.29
CA MET A 140 -25.80 -0.13 -9.47
C MET A 140 -24.80 0.92 -8.96
N THR A 141 -24.82 2.12 -9.51
CA THR A 141 -23.93 3.21 -9.10
C THR A 141 -24.70 4.51 -8.96
N ARG A 142 -24.28 5.37 -8.02
CA ARG A 142 -24.82 6.72 -7.88
C ARG A 142 -24.84 7.46 -9.23
N PRO A 143 -26.00 7.94 -9.71
CA PRO A 143 -26.06 8.78 -10.90
C PRO A 143 -25.15 10.02 -10.77
N ARG A 144 -24.28 10.22 -11.77
CA ARG A 144 -23.33 11.33 -11.87
C ARG A 144 -23.76 12.26 -13.00
N GLY A 145 -23.66 13.58 -12.86
CA GLY A 145 -24.09 14.46 -13.93
C GLY A 145 -23.44 15.83 -13.95
N THR A 146 -23.64 16.53 -15.07
CA THR A 146 -23.06 17.85 -15.35
C THR A 146 -23.88 19.02 -14.78
N GLY A 147 -25.07 18.77 -14.21
CA GLY A 147 -26.04 19.84 -13.88
C GLY A 147 -26.85 19.69 -12.59
N VAL A 148 -26.36 18.94 -11.59
CA VAL A 148 -26.83 19.12 -10.21
C VAL A 148 -25.61 19.23 -9.32
N ALA A 149 -25.30 20.46 -8.91
CA ALA A 149 -24.59 20.66 -7.66
C ALA A 149 -25.42 19.92 -6.59
N ASN A 150 -24.85 18.86 -6.02
CA ASN A 150 -25.43 18.13 -4.90
C ASN A 150 -25.96 19.16 -3.88
N PRO A 151 -27.25 19.15 -3.48
CA PRO A 151 -27.72 20.07 -2.47
C PRO A 151 -26.86 19.84 -1.23
N THR A 152 -26.09 20.87 -0.90
CA THR A 152 -25.20 20.88 0.25
C THR A 152 -26.11 20.90 1.47
N PRO A 153 -26.02 19.92 2.40
CA PRO A 153 -26.76 20.03 3.65
C PRO A 153 -26.37 21.34 4.33
N THR A 154 -27.36 22.04 4.89
CA THR A 154 -27.24 23.31 5.61
C THR A 154 -25.94 23.38 6.41
N PRO A 155 -25.14 24.46 6.30
CA PRO A 155 -23.82 24.53 6.90
C PRO A 155 -23.94 24.50 8.43
N THR A 156 -23.61 23.36 9.02
CA THR A 156 -22.71 23.36 10.18
C THR A 156 -21.46 24.13 9.76
N PRO A 157 -20.92 25.07 10.55
CA PRO A 157 -19.89 26.04 10.13
C PRO A 157 -18.84 25.37 9.24
N THR A 158 -18.84 25.79 7.98
CA THR A 158 -17.93 25.27 6.97
C THR A 158 -16.53 25.80 7.31
N PRO A 159 -15.52 24.94 7.51
CA PRO A 159 -14.15 25.41 7.52
C PRO A 159 -13.90 26.10 6.18
N THR A 160 -13.35 27.31 6.23
CA THR A 160 -12.88 28.10 5.11
C THR A 160 -12.34 27.20 3.98
N PRO A 161 -12.67 27.44 2.70
CA PRO A 161 -12.09 26.69 1.59
C PRO A 161 -10.57 26.70 1.79
N THR A 162 -10.01 25.57 2.19
CA THR A 162 -8.56 25.42 2.28
C THR A 162 -8.09 25.61 0.85
N THR A 163 -7.33 26.68 0.61
CA THR A 163 -6.42 26.80 -0.51
C THR A 163 -5.89 25.39 -0.85
N PRO A 164 -5.91 24.96 -2.13
CA PRO A 164 -5.43 23.62 -2.48
C PRO A 164 -4.10 23.39 -1.79
N LEU A 165 -4.05 22.38 -0.93
CA LEU A 165 -2.88 22.17 -0.09
C LEU A 165 -1.65 22.03 -0.99
N PRO A 166 -0.54 22.74 -0.69
CA PRO A 166 0.67 22.60 -1.46
C PRO A 166 1.07 21.12 -1.50
N SER A 167 1.48 20.67 -2.67
CA SER A 167 1.84 19.28 -2.93
C SER A 167 3.22 19.20 -3.53
N VAL A 168 3.89 18.07 -3.32
CA VAL A 168 5.19 17.75 -3.92
C VAL A 168 5.04 16.46 -4.72
N LEU A 169 5.41 16.52 -6.00
CA LEU A 169 5.66 15.34 -6.80
C LEU A 169 7.17 15.13 -6.86
N PHE A 170 7.67 14.13 -6.17
CA PHE A 170 9.04 13.68 -6.29
C PHE A 170 9.12 12.56 -7.33
N VAL A 171 9.88 12.78 -8.41
CA VAL A 171 10.13 11.75 -9.42
C VAL A 171 11.55 11.26 -9.26
N LYS A 172 11.69 9.98 -8.95
CA LYS A 172 12.97 9.31 -8.84
C LYS A 172 13.07 8.26 -9.94
N GLY A 173 13.56 8.72 -11.08
CA GLY A 173 13.68 7.94 -12.30
C GLY A 173 15.10 7.72 -12.78
N ASP A 174 15.20 7.01 -13.91
CA ASP A 174 16.43 6.86 -14.70
C ASP A 174 16.44 7.84 -15.89
N SER A 175 17.28 7.57 -16.90
CA SER A 175 17.43 8.40 -18.09
C SER A 175 16.11 8.69 -18.83
N ILE A 176 15.12 7.80 -18.76
CA ILE A 176 13.80 8.01 -19.39
C ILE A 176 13.08 9.24 -18.83
N SER A 177 13.36 9.57 -17.57
CA SER A 177 12.72 10.68 -16.84
C SER A 177 13.58 11.94 -16.80
N THR A 178 14.75 11.93 -17.45
CA THR A 178 15.64 13.09 -17.61
C THR A 178 15.35 13.85 -18.91
N GLN A 179 15.89 15.06 -19.04
CA GLN A 179 15.87 15.84 -20.28
C GLN A 179 17.09 15.55 -21.19
N ASP A 180 17.91 14.53 -20.87
CA ASP A 180 19.18 14.30 -21.57
C ASP A 180 18.99 13.91 -23.05
N TYR A 181 17.84 13.29 -23.38
CA TYR A 181 17.55 12.71 -24.71
C TYR A 181 16.33 13.32 -25.40
N SER A 182 15.71 14.35 -24.80
CA SER A 182 14.54 15.04 -25.32
C SER A 182 14.51 16.48 -24.78
N PRO A 183 14.10 17.49 -25.57
CA PRO A 183 14.04 18.88 -25.11
C PRO A 183 13.15 19.08 -23.88
N GLN A 184 12.21 18.16 -23.62
CA GLN A 184 11.40 18.10 -22.41
C GLN A 184 11.24 16.64 -21.99
N SER A 185 11.32 16.37 -20.70
CA SER A 185 10.99 15.06 -20.13
C SER A 185 9.48 14.95 -19.93
N TRP A 186 8.97 13.72 -19.83
CA TRP A 186 7.56 13.48 -19.51
C TRP A 186 7.15 14.13 -18.19
N VAL A 187 8.11 14.30 -17.26
CA VAL A 187 7.91 14.94 -15.95
C VAL A 187 7.60 16.43 -16.11
N ASP A 188 8.33 17.12 -17.00
CA ASP A 188 8.10 18.54 -17.31
C ASP A 188 6.76 18.77 -18.01
N LEU A 189 6.28 17.75 -18.74
CA LEU A 189 5.06 17.77 -19.53
C LEU A 189 3.79 17.42 -18.73
N LEU A 190 3.90 17.10 -17.44
CA LEU A 190 2.76 16.66 -16.63
C LEU A 190 1.71 17.76 -16.37
N ASP A 191 2.10 19.04 -16.36
CA ASP A 191 1.22 20.19 -16.12
C ASP A 191 0.19 19.92 -15.00
N LEU A 192 0.67 19.71 -13.78
CA LEU A 192 -0.16 19.34 -12.62
C LEU A 192 -0.81 20.54 -11.92
N GLY A 193 -0.66 21.73 -12.50
CA GLY A 193 -1.15 22.98 -11.96
C GLY A 193 -0.22 23.62 -10.92
N PRO A 194 -0.51 24.87 -10.52
CA PRO A 194 0.43 25.72 -9.77
C PRO A 194 0.65 25.31 -8.31
N ASN A 195 -0.17 24.40 -7.77
CA ASN A 195 -0.08 23.97 -6.37
C ASN A 195 0.77 22.69 -6.18
N VAL A 196 1.30 22.13 -7.26
CA VAL A 196 2.18 20.95 -7.23
C VAL A 196 3.60 21.40 -7.58
N THR A 197 4.50 21.31 -6.60
CA THR A 197 5.94 21.44 -6.84
C THR A 197 6.47 20.13 -7.38
N ILE A 198 7.06 20.14 -8.56
CA ILE A 198 7.69 18.95 -9.15
C ILE A 198 9.19 18.99 -8.83
N VAL A 199 9.68 17.92 -8.21
CA VAL A 199 11.09 17.69 -7.92
C VAL A 199 11.53 16.47 -8.73
N ASN A 200 12.15 16.72 -9.89
CA ASN A 200 12.69 15.66 -10.73
C ASN A 200 14.12 15.34 -10.31
N TYR A 201 14.32 14.19 -9.68
CA TYR A 201 15.60 13.73 -9.15
C TYR A 201 16.10 12.50 -9.93
N SER A 202 15.74 12.45 -11.21
CA SER A 202 16.10 11.36 -12.11
C SER A 202 17.56 11.48 -12.55
N VAL A 203 18.26 10.35 -12.68
CA VAL A 203 19.68 10.31 -13.04
C VAL A 203 19.88 9.29 -14.15
N SER A 204 20.53 9.72 -15.24
CA SER A 204 20.84 8.83 -16.36
C SER A 204 21.72 7.65 -15.94
N GLY A 205 21.34 6.44 -16.38
CA GLY A 205 22.02 5.19 -15.99
C GLY A 205 21.72 4.70 -14.57
N ALA A 206 20.91 5.43 -13.78
CA ALA A 206 20.62 5.03 -12.42
C ALA A 206 19.85 3.71 -12.34
N THR A 207 20.12 2.98 -11.25
CA THR A 207 19.52 1.70 -10.91
C THR A 207 18.61 1.83 -9.69
N GLN A 208 17.62 0.96 -9.58
CA GLN A 208 16.77 0.85 -8.38
C GLN A 208 17.53 0.19 -7.21
N THR A 209 18.72 -0.37 -7.45
CA THR A 209 19.63 -0.74 -6.35
C THR A 209 20.29 0.47 -5.70
N ALA A 210 20.85 1.41 -6.49
CA ALA A 210 21.45 2.63 -5.96
C ALA A 210 20.42 3.49 -5.20
N ALA A 211 19.22 3.56 -5.75
CA ALA A 211 18.04 4.15 -5.14
C ALA A 211 17.83 3.85 -3.65
N ALA A 212 17.90 2.56 -3.31
CA ALA A 212 17.54 2.09 -1.98
C ALA A 212 18.55 2.56 -0.93
N ASN A 213 19.80 2.74 -1.34
CA ASN A 213 20.87 3.23 -0.47
C ASN A 213 20.69 4.72 -0.15
N ASP A 214 20.15 5.49 -1.11
CA ASP A 214 20.04 6.95 -1.00
C ASP A 214 18.66 7.43 -0.51
N PHE A 215 17.70 6.51 -0.30
CA PHE A 215 16.30 6.85 0.01
C PHE A 215 16.16 7.87 1.13
N ASN A 216 16.85 7.69 2.25
CA ASN A 216 16.73 8.59 3.39
C ASN A 216 17.23 10.01 3.06
N SER A 217 18.32 10.12 2.28
CA SER A 217 18.85 11.42 1.87
C SER A 217 17.94 12.09 0.84
N ASP A 218 17.44 11.32 -0.13
CA ASP A 218 16.50 11.82 -1.13
C ASP A 218 15.21 12.31 -0.46
N HIS A 219 14.64 11.49 0.41
CA HIS A 219 13.39 11.78 1.13
C HIS A 219 13.51 13.05 1.97
N ALA A 220 14.62 13.21 2.69
CA ALA A 220 14.88 14.42 3.48
C ALA A 220 14.95 15.70 2.62
N ALA A 221 15.28 15.59 1.33
CA ALA A 221 15.44 16.75 0.44
C ALA A 221 14.10 17.31 -0.08
N TYR A 222 13.04 16.50 -0.15
CA TYR A 222 11.74 16.96 -0.70
C TYR A 222 10.57 16.83 0.28
N TYR A 223 10.65 15.96 1.28
CA TYR A 223 9.52 15.66 2.15
C TYR A 223 9.13 16.87 2.99
N ASP A 224 7.83 17.18 2.99
CA ASP A 224 7.25 18.20 3.84
C ASP A 224 5.99 17.63 4.52
N PRO A 225 5.96 17.53 5.86
CA PRO A 225 4.83 16.95 6.59
C PRO A 225 3.53 17.77 6.44
N ASN A 226 3.62 19.01 5.98
CA ASN A 226 2.46 19.87 5.72
C ASN A 226 1.97 19.80 4.27
N LYS A 227 2.68 19.06 3.40
CA LYS A 227 2.33 18.89 2.00
C LYS A 227 1.89 17.47 1.70
N ARG A 228 1.26 17.31 0.54
CA ARG A 228 0.98 15.99 -0.03
C ARG A 228 2.22 15.56 -0.80
N ASN A 229 2.94 14.58 -0.27
CA ASN A 229 4.14 14.05 -0.91
C ASN A 229 3.75 12.84 -1.77
N VAL A 230 4.02 12.92 -3.06
CA VAL A 230 3.81 11.84 -4.03
C VAL A 230 5.18 11.43 -4.56
N HIS A 231 5.57 10.17 -4.36
CA HIS A 231 6.84 9.60 -4.79
C HIS A 231 6.62 8.70 -6.00
N VAL A 232 7.17 9.06 -7.15
CA VAL A 232 7.17 8.22 -8.36
C VAL A 232 8.48 7.46 -8.50
N ILE A 233 8.37 6.15 -8.57
CA ILE A 233 9.46 5.22 -8.86
C ILE A 233 9.43 4.92 -10.36
N ALA A 234 10.38 5.50 -11.10
CA ALA A 234 10.44 5.43 -12.57
C ALA A 234 11.82 4.96 -13.07
N ARG A 235 12.35 3.91 -12.46
CA ARG A 235 13.68 3.38 -12.72
C ARG A 235 13.68 1.87 -12.54
N VAL A 236 14.25 1.17 -13.51
CA VAL A 236 14.54 -0.28 -13.45
C VAL A 236 15.23 -0.77 -14.72
N SER A 237 15.12 0.00 -15.80
CA SER A 237 15.56 -0.40 -17.13
C SER A 237 17.06 -0.70 -17.19
N ASN A 238 17.87 0.05 -16.43
CA ASN A 238 19.30 -0.16 -16.32
C ASN A 238 19.67 -1.36 -15.44
N ASP A 239 18.88 -1.68 -14.41
CA ASP A 239 19.07 -2.88 -13.60
C ASP A 239 18.93 -4.15 -14.47
N VAL A 240 17.93 -4.17 -15.36
CA VAL A 240 17.69 -5.30 -16.26
C VAL A 240 18.72 -5.35 -17.40
N ALA A 241 19.09 -4.21 -17.96
CA ALA A 241 20.06 -4.15 -19.06
C ALA A 241 21.50 -4.48 -18.62
N GLY A 242 21.91 -4.04 -17.43
CA GLY A 242 23.27 -4.21 -16.90
C GLY A 242 23.61 -5.62 -16.40
N TYR A 243 22.64 -6.54 -16.34
CA TYR A 243 22.84 -7.88 -15.78
C TYR A 243 23.52 -8.82 -16.79
N THR A 244 24.55 -9.56 -16.35
CA THR A 244 25.36 -10.40 -17.25
C THR A 244 24.75 -11.77 -17.56
N VAL A 245 23.95 -12.37 -16.66
CA VAL A 245 22.86 -13.38 -16.83
C VAL A 245 22.61 -14.12 -15.50
N SER A 246 21.35 -14.20 -15.04
CA SER A 246 20.63 -15.30 -14.32
C SER A 246 19.35 -14.74 -13.62
N PRO A 247 18.33 -15.54 -13.23
CA PRO A 247 17.04 -15.56 -13.88
C PRO A 247 15.94 -15.15 -12.89
N ALA A 248 15.91 -13.89 -12.46
CA ALA A 248 14.76 -13.43 -11.68
C ALA A 248 14.66 -11.91 -11.67
N ALA A 249 14.15 -11.30 -12.75
CA ALA A 249 13.41 -10.05 -12.52
C ALA A 249 12.19 -10.27 -11.59
N ALA A 250 11.75 -11.53 -11.45
CA ALA A 250 10.90 -11.97 -10.36
C ALA A 250 11.46 -11.57 -8.97
N ASP A 251 12.78 -11.58 -8.78
CA ASP A 251 13.42 -11.09 -7.55
C ASP A 251 13.57 -9.58 -7.58
N PHE A 252 13.78 -8.94 -8.73
CA PHE A 252 14.04 -7.50 -8.74
C PHE A 252 12.87 -6.68 -8.17
N TYR A 253 11.66 -6.94 -8.65
CA TYR A 253 10.47 -6.27 -8.12
C TYR A 253 10.32 -6.54 -6.61
N ASP A 254 10.44 -7.80 -6.19
CA ASP A 254 10.22 -8.22 -4.80
C ASP A 254 11.32 -7.74 -3.84
N THR A 255 12.58 -7.81 -4.25
CA THR A 255 13.75 -7.51 -3.40
C THR A 255 14.13 -6.04 -3.41
N LYS A 256 13.84 -5.28 -4.49
CA LYS A 256 14.28 -3.88 -4.64
C LYS A 256 13.13 -2.89 -4.71
N THR A 257 12.05 -3.21 -5.43
CA THR A 257 10.94 -2.28 -5.59
C THR A 257 9.96 -2.36 -4.42
N THR A 258 9.56 -3.55 -3.96
CA THR A 258 8.61 -3.72 -2.85
C THR A 258 9.11 -3.13 -1.54
N GLY A 259 10.37 -3.37 -1.17
CA GLY A 259 10.98 -2.77 0.02
C GLY A 259 11.04 -1.25 -0.06
N TYR A 260 11.31 -0.71 -1.25
CA TYR A 260 11.36 0.73 -1.49
C TYR A 260 9.95 1.37 -1.41
N ILE A 261 8.93 0.71 -1.96
CA ILE A 261 7.53 1.13 -1.81
C ILE A 261 7.18 1.18 -0.32
N ALA A 262 7.47 0.11 0.43
CA ALA A 262 7.17 0.05 1.86
C ALA A 262 7.87 1.18 2.64
N ALA A 263 9.14 1.45 2.35
CA ALA A 263 9.91 2.52 2.97
C ALA A 263 9.29 3.90 2.69
N ALA A 264 8.96 4.21 1.44
CA ALA A 264 8.34 5.48 1.05
C ALA A 264 6.95 5.67 1.69
N LYS A 265 6.11 4.61 1.71
CA LYS A 265 4.81 4.68 2.39
C LYS A 265 4.96 4.90 3.89
N ALA A 266 5.90 4.21 4.55
CA ALA A 266 6.18 4.39 5.96
C ALA A 266 6.68 5.80 6.28
N ALA A 267 7.44 6.41 5.37
CA ALA A 267 7.93 7.76 5.49
C ALA A 267 6.86 8.85 5.24
N GLY A 268 5.66 8.46 4.80
CA GLY A 268 4.51 9.35 4.63
C GLY A 268 4.19 9.72 3.18
N ASP A 269 4.80 9.07 2.19
CA ASP A 269 4.53 9.35 0.78
C ASP A 269 3.34 8.54 0.25
N TYR A 270 2.60 9.11 -0.70
CA TYR A 270 1.84 8.34 -1.68
C TYR A 270 2.79 7.80 -2.75
N VAL A 271 2.81 6.50 -2.96
CA VAL A 271 3.82 5.86 -3.82
C VAL A 271 3.21 5.45 -5.16
N VAL A 272 3.91 5.79 -6.23
CA VAL A 272 3.54 5.51 -7.61
C VAL A 272 4.65 4.70 -8.27
N VAL A 273 4.30 3.65 -8.99
CA VAL A 273 5.25 2.84 -9.74
C VAL A 273 4.97 2.96 -11.23
N LEU A 274 5.99 3.29 -12.01
CA LEU A 274 5.93 3.30 -13.47
C LEU A 274 6.44 1.96 -14.02
N THR A 275 5.71 1.34 -14.95
CA THR A 275 6.18 0.10 -15.59
C THR A 275 7.29 0.37 -16.60
N MET A 276 8.08 -0.66 -16.93
CA MET A 276 9.25 -0.55 -17.78
C MET A 276 8.89 -0.65 -19.27
N LEU A 277 9.30 0.35 -20.05
CA LEU A 277 9.22 0.35 -21.51
C LEU A 277 10.19 -0.67 -22.14
N PRO A 278 9.86 -1.21 -23.33
CA PRO A 278 10.77 -2.05 -24.09
C PRO A 278 12.04 -1.29 -24.50
N ARG A 279 13.12 -2.06 -24.70
CA ARG A 279 14.39 -1.59 -25.28
C ARG A 279 14.79 -2.52 -26.42
N ASP A 280 15.36 -1.95 -27.47
CA ASP A 280 15.86 -2.70 -28.65
C ASP A 280 17.35 -2.52 -28.89
N ASP A 281 18.08 -2.00 -27.90
CA ASP A 281 19.54 -1.89 -27.95
C ASP A 281 20.24 -3.24 -27.73
N ALA A 282 21.54 -3.29 -28.05
CA ALA A 282 22.34 -4.51 -27.95
C ALA A 282 22.43 -5.09 -26.52
N LEU A 283 22.12 -4.29 -25.49
CA LEU A 283 22.10 -4.75 -24.11
C LEU A 283 20.85 -5.57 -23.76
N MET A 284 19.81 -5.55 -24.59
CA MET A 284 18.49 -6.14 -24.29
C MET A 284 18.20 -7.41 -25.10
N ASP A 285 18.83 -8.52 -24.72
CA ASP A 285 18.55 -9.85 -25.28
C ASP A 285 17.17 -10.41 -24.88
N SER A 286 16.82 -11.57 -25.44
CA SER A 286 15.53 -12.23 -25.18
C SER A 286 15.33 -12.67 -23.71
N ALA A 287 16.40 -12.97 -22.97
CA ALA A 287 16.29 -13.31 -21.55
C ALA A 287 16.01 -12.08 -20.70
N LYS A 288 16.65 -10.95 -21.01
CA LYS A 288 16.39 -9.65 -20.38
C LYS A 288 15.01 -9.10 -20.73
N GLU A 289 14.52 -9.35 -21.94
CA GLU A 289 13.15 -9.03 -22.31
C GLU A 289 12.13 -9.86 -21.52
N ALA A 290 12.37 -11.17 -21.34
CA ALA A 290 11.52 -11.99 -20.46
C ALA A 290 11.52 -11.45 -19.01
N ASN A 291 12.67 -10.99 -18.53
CA ASN A 291 12.81 -10.33 -17.24
C ASN A 291 11.99 -9.03 -17.15
N ARG A 292 12.02 -8.18 -18.19
CA ARG A 292 11.17 -6.98 -18.26
C ARG A 292 9.69 -7.31 -18.15
N LEU A 293 9.25 -8.30 -18.91
CA LEU A 293 7.85 -8.76 -18.88
C LEU A 293 7.46 -9.28 -17.50
N SER A 294 8.33 -10.05 -16.84
CA SER A 294 8.12 -10.55 -15.48
C SER A 294 8.02 -9.41 -14.45
N TYR A 295 8.92 -8.43 -14.51
CA TYR A 295 8.87 -7.22 -13.66
C TYR A 295 7.54 -6.48 -13.85
N ASN A 296 7.17 -6.22 -15.10
CA ASN A 296 5.95 -5.50 -15.43
C ASN A 296 4.69 -6.24 -14.97
N ALA A 297 4.64 -7.57 -15.09
CA ALA A 297 3.52 -8.36 -14.60
C ALA A 297 3.32 -8.17 -13.08
N LYS A 298 4.40 -8.15 -12.29
CA LYS A 298 4.34 -7.91 -10.84
C LYS A 298 3.97 -6.47 -10.49
N ALA A 299 4.53 -5.50 -11.20
CA ALA A 299 4.17 -4.09 -11.05
C ALA A 299 2.68 -3.87 -11.32
N VAL A 300 2.15 -4.43 -12.42
CA VAL A 300 0.73 -4.32 -12.79
C VAL A 300 -0.18 -5.05 -11.80
N ALA A 301 0.24 -6.22 -11.30
CA ALA A 301 -0.46 -6.91 -10.21
C ALA A 301 -0.38 -6.14 -8.87
N ASN A 302 0.40 -5.06 -8.82
CA ASN A 302 0.65 -4.24 -7.65
C ASN A 302 1.12 -5.05 -6.44
N ALA A 303 1.99 -6.05 -6.67
CA ALA A 303 2.45 -6.98 -5.63
C ALA A 303 3.17 -6.28 -4.45
N GLY A 304 3.67 -5.06 -4.69
CA GLY A 304 4.38 -4.24 -3.70
C GLY A 304 3.48 -3.27 -2.94
N GLY A 305 2.19 -3.19 -3.29
CA GLY A 305 1.22 -2.32 -2.61
C GLY A 305 1.43 -0.83 -2.83
N ALA A 306 1.88 -0.41 -4.02
CA ALA A 306 1.89 0.99 -4.41
C ALA A 306 0.46 1.57 -4.42
N ASP A 307 0.34 2.89 -4.26
CA ASP A 307 -0.97 3.55 -4.29
C ASP A 307 -1.48 3.70 -5.73
N VAL A 308 -0.57 3.88 -6.70
CA VAL A 308 -0.87 3.89 -8.13
C VAL A 308 0.20 3.14 -8.91
N VAL A 309 -0.22 2.41 -9.94
CA VAL A 309 0.67 1.82 -10.95
C VAL A 309 0.35 2.47 -12.28
N ILE A 310 1.34 3.13 -12.88
CA ILE A 310 1.23 3.73 -14.20
C ILE A 310 1.80 2.73 -15.21
N ASN A 311 0.91 2.04 -15.93
CA ASN A 311 1.28 0.97 -16.84
C ASN A 311 1.59 1.46 -18.26
N ILE A 312 2.70 2.19 -18.44
CA ILE A 312 3.13 2.66 -19.77
C ILE A 312 3.55 1.51 -20.70
N ALA A 313 3.91 0.36 -20.16
CA ALA A 313 4.24 -0.83 -20.94
C ALA A 313 3.03 -1.49 -21.63
N ALA A 314 1.79 -1.20 -21.20
CA ALA A 314 0.58 -1.67 -21.88
C ALA A 314 0.17 -0.77 -23.06
N ASP A 315 0.87 0.35 -23.24
CA ASP A 315 0.63 1.22 -24.36
C ASP A 315 0.93 0.51 -25.69
N SER A 316 -0.02 0.51 -26.63
CA SER A 316 0.07 -0.27 -27.88
C SER A 316 1.15 0.20 -28.86
N ILE A 317 1.72 1.38 -28.66
CA ILE A 317 2.72 1.98 -29.57
C ILE A 317 4.08 2.07 -28.88
N MET A 318 4.12 2.46 -27.59
CA MET A 318 5.35 2.61 -26.82
C MET A 318 5.77 1.32 -26.11
N GLY A 319 4.80 0.49 -25.71
CA GLY A 319 5.01 -0.73 -24.94
C GLY A 319 5.29 -1.98 -25.78
N ALA A 320 5.14 -1.89 -27.10
CA ALA A 320 5.36 -2.98 -28.04
C ALA A 320 6.84 -3.12 -28.45
N LYS A 321 7.26 -4.36 -28.73
CA LYS A 321 8.57 -4.70 -29.30
C LYS A 321 8.37 -5.27 -30.73
N PRO A 322 9.13 -4.84 -31.75
CA PRO A 322 10.21 -3.85 -31.69
C PRO A 322 9.70 -2.43 -31.37
N VAL A 323 10.57 -1.60 -30.80
CA VAL A 323 10.26 -0.22 -30.42
C VAL A 323 9.90 0.61 -31.65
N ASN A 324 8.90 1.48 -31.51
CA ASN A 324 8.51 2.36 -32.59
C ASN A 324 9.48 3.56 -32.67
N ARG A 325 10.35 3.57 -33.69
CA ARG A 325 11.35 4.62 -33.92
C ARG A 325 10.80 6.05 -34.10
N ALA A 326 9.50 6.22 -34.30
CA ALA A 326 8.89 7.55 -34.27
C ALA A 326 8.82 8.14 -32.85
N PHE A 327 8.94 7.31 -31.82
CA PHE A 327 8.80 7.69 -30.41
C PHE A 327 10.04 7.38 -29.56
N TYR A 328 11.03 6.69 -30.11
CA TYR A 328 12.34 6.43 -29.51
C TYR A 328 13.43 7.07 -30.36
N ASN A 329 14.54 7.46 -29.75
CA ASN A 329 15.69 7.98 -30.47
C ASN A 329 16.46 6.83 -31.16
N ASP A 330 17.57 7.16 -31.81
CA ASP A 330 18.37 6.19 -32.56
C ASP A 330 19.08 5.14 -31.67
N ASP A 331 19.19 5.38 -30.35
CA ASP A 331 19.73 4.38 -29.42
C ASP A 331 18.73 3.28 -29.05
N LEU A 332 17.46 3.43 -29.43
CA LEU A 332 16.38 2.45 -29.23
C LEU A 332 16.04 2.18 -27.76
N VAL A 333 16.42 3.09 -26.86
CA VAL A 333 16.15 3.06 -25.42
C VAL A 333 15.36 4.29 -25.01
N HIS A 334 15.79 5.48 -25.44
CA HIS A 334 15.26 6.72 -24.89
C HIS A 334 14.13 7.30 -25.73
N PRO A 335 12.97 7.64 -25.10
CA PRO A 335 11.88 8.30 -25.81
C PRO A 335 12.28 9.70 -26.31
N VAL A 336 12.00 9.98 -27.59
CA VAL A 336 12.04 11.36 -28.13
C VAL A 336 10.83 12.16 -27.61
N LEU A 337 10.73 13.45 -27.94
CA LEU A 337 9.65 14.33 -27.48
C LEU A 337 8.25 13.72 -27.65
N GLY A 338 7.95 13.11 -28.79
CA GLY A 338 6.66 12.45 -29.01
C GLY A 338 6.40 11.29 -28.04
N GLY A 339 7.44 10.53 -27.69
CA GLY A 339 7.37 9.47 -26.68
C GLY A 339 7.22 10.02 -25.27
N GLN A 340 7.95 11.09 -24.92
CA GLN A 340 7.83 11.79 -23.64
C GLN A 340 6.42 12.38 -23.43
N GLN A 341 5.86 13.03 -24.45
CA GLN A 341 4.48 13.53 -24.45
C GLN A 341 3.46 12.41 -24.22
N ARG A 342 3.70 11.23 -24.81
CA ARG A 342 2.84 10.07 -24.63
C ARG A 342 2.88 9.53 -23.20
N ILE A 343 4.07 9.40 -22.63
CA ILE A 343 4.25 8.98 -21.23
C ILE A 343 3.52 9.96 -20.31
N ALA A 344 3.68 11.27 -20.52
CA ALA A 344 3.00 12.30 -19.75
C ALA A 344 1.46 12.20 -19.88
N ALA A 345 0.95 11.96 -21.09
CA ALA A 345 -0.49 11.80 -21.33
C ALA A 345 -1.09 10.58 -20.60
N ILE A 346 -0.32 9.50 -20.43
CA ILE A 346 -0.72 8.32 -19.65
C ILE A 346 -0.59 8.59 -18.15
N ALA A 347 0.51 9.20 -17.72
CA ALA A 347 0.84 9.40 -16.32
C ALA A 347 -0.03 10.45 -15.62
N ARG A 348 -0.26 11.60 -16.28
CA ARG A 348 -0.99 12.75 -15.73
C ARG A 348 -2.36 12.39 -15.13
N PRO A 349 -3.29 11.73 -15.85
CA PRO A 349 -4.62 11.43 -15.30
C PRO A 349 -4.57 10.48 -14.09
N LEU A 350 -3.53 9.66 -13.97
CA LEU A 350 -3.34 8.73 -12.84
C LEU A 350 -2.70 9.40 -11.62
N LEU A 351 -1.90 10.46 -11.84
CA LEU A 351 -1.28 11.24 -10.77
C LEU A 351 -2.24 12.28 -10.16
N LEU A 352 -3.08 12.93 -10.98
CA LEU A 352 -3.96 14.01 -10.55
C LEU A 352 -4.83 13.69 -9.32
N PRO A 353 -5.45 12.49 -9.19
CA PRO A 353 -6.27 12.15 -8.04
C PRO A 353 -5.49 12.13 -6.71
N LEU A 354 -4.20 11.80 -6.73
CA LEU A 354 -3.38 11.74 -5.51
C LEU A 354 -3.25 13.11 -4.84
N PHE A 355 -3.23 14.18 -5.63
CA PHE A 355 -3.18 15.54 -5.13
C PHE A 355 -4.52 16.03 -4.56
N GLN A 356 -5.57 15.20 -4.58
CA GLN A 356 -6.86 15.44 -3.93
C GLN A 356 -7.02 14.66 -2.60
N LEU A 357 -6.05 13.80 -2.24
CA LEU A 357 -6.05 13.06 -0.97
C LEU A 357 -5.41 13.85 0.18
N ALA A 358 -5.85 13.64 1.43
CA ALA A 358 -5.22 14.28 2.59
C ALA A 358 -3.73 13.91 2.71
N PRO A 359 -2.84 14.77 3.27
CA PRO A 359 -1.46 14.41 3.54
C PRO A 359 -1.36 13.10 4.33
N ARG A 360 -0.56 12.15 3.84
CA ARG A 360 -0.28 10.91 4.55
C ARG A 360 0.74 11.20 5.64
N GLN A 361 0.40 10.81 6.86
CA GLN A 361 1.33 10.92 7.98
C GLN A 361 2.32 9.76 7.94
N PRO A 362 3.59 9.99 8.29
CA PRO A 362 4.55 8.91 8.49
C PRO A 362 3.98 7.90 9.47
N VAL A 363 4.10 6.62 9.17
CA VAL A 363 3.84 5.59 10.17
C VAL A 363 4.94 5.74 11.20
N ALA A 364 4.57 6.11 12.43
CA ALA A 364 5.53 6.16 13.53
C ALA A 364 6.33 4.85 13.49
N ALA A 365 7.64 4.94 13.31
CA ALA A 365 8.51 3.77 13.36
C ALA A 365 8.10 2.98 14.61
N PRO A 366 7.88 1.66 14.52
CA PRO A 366 7.45 0.87 15.67
C PRO A 366 8.39 1.21 16.82
N ALA A 367 7.82 1.74 17.91
CA ALA A 367 8.57 2.48 18.91
C ALA A 367 9.87 1.73 19.25
N ASP A 368 11.00 2.36 18.96
CA ASP A 368 12.32 1.94 19.41
C ASP A 368 12.33 1.94 20.93
N LYS A 369 11.88 0.85 21.54
CA LYS A 369 11.88 0.72 23.00
C LYS A 369 13.18 0.03 23.38
N SER A 370 14.24 0.83 23.45
CA SER A 370 15.50 0.43 24.05
C SER A 370 15.38 0.44 25.58
N ILE A 371 15.74 -0.65 26.25
CA ILE A 371 15.96 -0.64 27.70
C ILE A 371 17.42 -0.23 27.94
N ARG A 372 17.63 0.87 28.65
CA ARG A 372 18.94 1.13 29.29
C ARG A 372 18.99 0.33 30.57
N LEU A 373 19.93 -0.60 30.66
CA LEU A 373 20.18 -1.37 31.87
C LEU A 373 20.96 -0.52 32.88
N THR A 374 20.31 0.47 33.48
CA THR A 374 20.87 1.19 34.65
C THR A 374 20.14 0.71 35.91
N GLY A 375 20.75 -0.23 36.63
CA GLY A 375 20.36 -0.64 37.98
C GLY A 375 19.30 -1.74 38.06
N LEU A 376 19.68 -2.99 37.77
CA LEU A 376 18.83 -4.16 38.05
C LEU A 376 19.13 -4.68 39.47
N THR A 377 18.15 -4.63 40.37
CA THR A 377 18.25 -5.21 41.72
C THR A 377 17.24 -6.35 41.88
N ARG A 378 17.68 -7.38 42.62
CA ARG A 378 17.09 -8.72 42.79
C ARG A 378 15.60 -8.71 43.20
N LEU A 379 14.78 -9.56 42.57
CA LEU A 379 13.44 -9.95 43.06
C LEU A 379 13.48 -11.43 43.47
N THR A 380 12.73 -11.79 44.53
CA THR A 380 12.59 -13.17 45.00
C THR A 380 11.14 -13.59 44.88
N GLU A 381 10.91 -14.78 44.36
CA GLU A 381 9.58 -15.36 44.16
C GLU A 381 9.36 -16.49 45.17
N SER A 382 8.16 -16.56 45.75
CA SER A 382 7.73 -17.72 46.55
C SER A 382 6.32 -18.15 46.13
N ALA A 383 6.17 -19.43 45.78
CA ALA A 383 4.90 -20.01 45.35
C ALA A 383 4.02 -20.35 46.56
N ASN A 384 2.74 -19.99 46.52
CA ASN A 384 1.77 -20.51 47.49
C ASN A 384 0.42 -20.84 46.83
N GLY A 385 0.39 -21.95 46.08
CA GLY A 385 -0.81 -22.73 45.71
C GLY A 385 -1.95 -22.05 44.92
N THR A 386 -1.97 -20.73 44.80
CA THR A 386 -3.08 -19.93 44.24
C THR A 386 -2.60 -18.75 43.39
N GLY A 387 -1.29 -18.63 43.14
CA GLY A 387 -0.66 -17.57 42.35
C GLY A 387 0.73 -17.19 42.89
N TYR A 388 1.48 -16.43 42.09
CA TYR A 388 2.78 -15.87 42.48
C TYR A 388 2.59 -14.48 43.10
N ASN A 389 3.15 -14.26 44.29
CA ASN A 389 3.21 -12.94 44.93
C ASN A 389 4.65 -12.44 44.88
N TYR A 390 4.85 -11.21 44.39
CA TYR A 390 6.16 -10.55 44.37
C TYR A 390 6.19 -9.49 45.46
N THR A 391 7.09 -9.65 46.44
CA THR A 391 7.35 -8.63 47.47
C THR A 391 8.80 -8.14 47.37
N PRO A 392 9.06 -6.82 47.33
CA PRO A 392 10.42 -6.31 47.39
C PRO A 392 11.01 -6.63 48.77
N SER A 393 12.17 -7.29 48.77
CA SER A 393 12.94 -7.58 49.98
C SER A 393 13.93 -6.44 50.24
N GLY A 394 13.75 -5.75 51.37
CA GLY A 394 14.73 -4.81 51.92
C GLY A 394 14.21 -3.39 52.09
N SER A 395 14.11 -2.93 53.34
CA SER A 395 13.97 -1.51 53.65
C SER A 395 15.25 -0.78 53.22
N VAL A 396 15.19 -0.09 52.09
CA VAL A 396 16.10 1.01 51.80
C VAL A 396 15.26 2.22 51.42
N ASN A 397 15.23 3.20 52.31
CA ASN A 397 14.67 4.52 52.06
C ASN A 397 15.48 5.20 50.95
N TYR A 398 14.98 5.16 49.72
CA TYR A 398 15.22 6.20 48.73
C TYR A 398 13.87 6.59 48.10
N ASN A 399 13.59 7.89 48.15
CA ASN A 399 12.31 8.50 47.83
C ASN A 399 11.75 8.11 46.45
N ASN A 400 10.47 7.75 46.46
CA ASN A 400 9.46 7.85 45.40
C ASN A 400 9.65 7.05 44.10
N LEU A 401 9.05 5.87 44.08
CA LEU A 401 8.14 5.46 43.00
C LEU A 401 7.16 4.39 43.54
N TYR A 402 5.95 4.84 43.84
CA TYR A 402 4.83 3.96 44.20
C TYR A 402 4.33 3.24 42.94
N ALA A 403 4.34 1.91 42.97
CA ALA A 403 3.44 1.09 42.14
C ALA A 403 2.46 0.38 43.08
N SER A 404 1.60 1.16 43.74
CA SER A 404 0.43 0.62 44.41
C SER A 404 -0.65 0.32 43.37
N GLY A 405 -1.04 -0.96 43.26
CA GLY A 405 -2.31 -1.34 42.67
C GLY A 405 -2.24 -1.89 41.24
N TYR A 406 -1.79 -3.13 41.09
CA TYR A 406 -2.37 -4.04 40.10
C TYR A 406 -2.82 -5.31 40.81
N SER A 407 -4.05 -5.30 41.31
CA SER A 407 -4.83 -6.53 41.42
C SER A 407 -5.10 -7.02 39.99
N ALA A 408 -4.64 -8.22 39.65
CA ALA A 408 -5.04 -9.01 38.48
C ALA A 408 -5.58 -8.21 37.27
N ALA A 409 -4.70 -7.56 36.50
CA ALA A 409 -5.09 -7.01 35.20
C ALA A 409 -4.92 -8.07 34.12
N VAL A 410 -6.06 -8.56 33.62
CA VAL A 410 -6.14 -9.11 32.27
C VAL A 410 -5.78 -7.98 31.31
N LEU A 411 -4.68 -8.11 30.57
CA LEU A 411 -4.30 -7.13 29.54
C LEU A 411 -5.36 -7.11 28.42
N PRO A 412 -5.78 -5.93 27.93
CA PRO A 412 -6.61 -5.83 26.73
C PRO A 412 -5.88 -6.42 25.51
N ALA A 413 -6.63 -7.14 24.66
CA ALA A 413 -6.16 -7.99 23.55
C ALA A 413 -5.36 -7.30 22.42
N ASN A 414 -4.99 -6.02 22.58
CA ASN A 414 -4.52 -5.14 21.51
C ASN A 414 -3.38 -4.21 21.95
N THR A 415 -2.60 -4.59 22.97
CA THR A 415 -1.42 -3.83 23.40
C THR A 415 -0.18 -4.72 23.34
N ASP A 416 0.84 -4.32 22.56
CA ASP A 416 2.16 -4.96 22.59
C ASP A 416 2.78 -4.75 23.98
N GLY A 417 2.78 -5.80 24.80
CA GLY A 417 3.37 -5.83 26.12
C GLY A 417 4.52 -6.85 26.18
N TRP A 418 5.67 -6.44 26.70
CA TRP A 418 6.66 -7.37 27.25
C TRP A 418 6.34 -7.66 28.71
N TRP A 419 6.75 -8.85 29.11
CA TRP A 419 6.91 -9.23 30.50
C TRP A 419 8.37 -9.65 30.70
N GLY A 420 8.95 -9.24 31.83
CA GLY A 420 10.26 -9.72 32.27
C GLY A 420 10.05 -10.50 33.55
N ALA A 421 10.45 -11.76 33.57
CA ALA A 421 10.48 -12.58 34.77
C ALA A 421 11.93 -12.97 35.08
N ALA A 422 12.30 -12.87 36.35
CA ALA A 422 13.53 -13.46 36.87
C ALA A 422 13.17 -14.78 37.55
N MET A 423 13.73 -15.89 37.07
CA MET A 423 13.48 -17.20 37.68
C MET A 423 14.51 -17.46 38.79
N SER A 424 14.07 -17.99 39.93
CA SER A 424 14.97 -18.55 40.95
C SER A 424 14.82 -20.07 40.99
N GLY A 425 15.92 -20.81 40.93
CA GLY A 425 15.92 -22.28 41.04
C GLY A 425 17.10 -22.97 40.36
N PHE A 426 17.73 -22.28 39.39
CA PHE A 426 18.99 -22.69 38.78
C PHE A 426 20.11 -21.79 39.30
N GLY A 427 21.35 -22.28 39.37
CA GLY A 427 22.49 -21.59 40.01
C GLY A 427 22.96 -20.25 39.40
N SER A 428 22.13 -19.57 38.63
CA SER A 428 22.36 -18.23 38.07
C SER A 428 21.02 -17.53 37.85
N SER A 429 20.94 -16.23 38.19
CA SER A 429 19.74 -15.41 37.96
C SER A 429 19.66 -15.02 36.48
N GLY A 430 18.65 -15.53 35.77
CA GLY A 430 18.39 -15.19 34.36
C GLY A 430 17.31 -14.13 34.21
N LEU A 431 17.43 -13.29 33.18
CA LEU A 431 16.36 -12.45 32.66
C LEU A 431 15.86 -13.06 31.34
N LEU A 432 14.59 -13.45 31.29
CA LEU A 432 13.91 -13.83 30.05
C LEU A 432 13.18 -12.61 29.47
N ILE A 433 13.42 -12.32 28.19
CA ILE A 433 12.67 -11.30 27.44
C ILE A 433 11.93 -12.01 26.31
N GLY A 434 10.61 -12.13 26.44
CA GLY A 434 9.73 -12.70 25.42
C GLY A 434 8.86 -11.63 24.76
N LEU A 435 8.56 -11.79 23.48
CA LEU A 435 7.54 -11.03 22.74
C LEU A 435 6.40 -11.98 22.36
N ALA A 436 5.17 -11.68 22.76
CA ALA A 436 3.99 -12.45 22.38
C ALA A 436 3.37 -11.86 21.10
N THR A 437 3.18 -12.69 20.05
CA THR A 437 2.67 -12.23 18.74
C THR A 437 1.28 -12.76 18.37
N SER A 438 0.53 -13.38 19.29
CA SER A 438 -0.84 -13.87 19.01
C SER A 438 -1.82 -13.63 20.15
N ALA A 439 -3.09 -13.40 19.79
CA ALA A 439 -4.22 -13.22 20.72
C ALA A 439 -4.63 -14.51 21.49
N ALA A 440 -3.95 -15.63 21.26
CA ALA A 440 -4.11 -16.87 22.02
C ALA A 440 -2.83 -17.17 22.83
N PRO A 441 -2.93 -17.76 24.04
CA PRO A 441 -1.77 -18.29 24.74
C PRO A 441 -1.13 -19.37 23.88
N GLN A 442 0.03 -19.08 23.29
CA GLN A 442 0.88 -20.13 22.74
C GLN A 442 1.86 -20.56 23.82
N SER A 443 1.89 -21.87 24.10
CA SER A 443 3.04 -22.48 24.75
C SER A 443 4.20 -22.42 23.75
N TYR A 444 5.09 -21.45 23.93
CA TYR A 444 6.42 -21.53 23.37
C TYR A 444 7.14 -22.63 24.13
N GLY A 445 7.06 -23.86 23.61
CA GLY A 445 7.62 -25.04 24.27
C GLY A 445 9.05 -24.80 24.72
N ASP A 446 9.91 -24.26 23.84
CA ASP A 446 11.35 -24.19 24.12
C ASP A 446 12.07 -23.09 23.31
N CYS A 447 11.63 -21.83 23.40
CA CYS A 447 12.39 -20.70 22.83
C CYS A 447 13.04 -19.90 23.95
N TYR A 448 14.29 -20.24 24.28
CA TYR A 448 15.10 -19.54 25.27
C TYR A 448 16.09 -18.61 24.57
N VAL A 449 15.93 -17.30 24.78
CA VAL A 449 17.06 -16.37 24.67
C VAL A 449 17.27 -15.83 26.07
N ALA A 450 18.25 -16.40 26.77
CA ALA A 450 18.59 -15.98 28.11
C ALA A 450 19.95 -15.29 28.10
N LEU A 451 20.00 -14.12 28.74
CA LEU A 451 21.23 -13.37 29.00
C LEU A 451 21.63 -13.67 30.45
N TYR A 452 22.76 -14.36 30.64
CA TYR A 452 23.26 -14.69 31.97
C TYR A 452 24.50 -13.86 32.28
N ALA A 453 24.55 -13.21 33.44
CA ALA A 453 25.79 -12.68 33.98
C ALA A 453 26.55 -13.83 34.68
N ASP A 454 27.65 -14.30 34.09
CA ASP A 454 28.51 -15.29 34.73
C ASP A 454 29.31 -14.61 35.85
N SER A 455 29.14 -15.09 37.09
CA SER A 455 29.86 -14.59 38.27
C SER A 455 31.17 -15.33 38.54
N GLY A 456 31.67 -16.13 37.59
CA GLY A 456 33.01 -16.71 37.66
C GLY A 456 34.12 -15.66 37.77
N ALA A 457 35.23 -16.01 38.43
CA ALA A 457 36.29 -15.13 38.94
C ALA A 457 37.11 -14.30 37.91
N SER A 458 36.63 -14.09 36.68
CA SER A 458 37.31 -13.28 35.66
C SER A 458 36.32 -12.48 34.79
N GLY A 459 35.79 -11.39 35.35
CA GLY A 459 35.01 -10.37 34.63
C GLY A 459 33.58 -10.77 34.24
N THR A 460 32.65 -9.81 34.29
CA THR A 460 31.24 -10.00 33.90
C THR A 460 31.16 -10.38 32.43
N LYS A 461 30.81 -11.64 32.15
CA LYS A 461 30.49 -12.12 30.80
C LYS A 461 28.99 -12.31 30.69
N TYR A 462 28.43 -11.91 29.57
CA TYR A 462 27.06 -12.21 29.21
C TYR A 462 27.08 -13.34 28.18
N SER A 463 26.60 -14.52 28.56
CA SER A 463 26.44 -15.65 27.65
C SER A 463 25.04 -15.62 27.06
N TYR A 464 24.95 -15.88 25.75
CA TYR A 464 23.69 -16.15 25.06
C TYR A 464 23.64 -17.62 24.67
N THR A 465 22.51 -18.27 24.95
CA THR A 465 22.25 -19.66 24.55
C THR A 465 20.98 -19.66 23.72
N GLY A 466 21.05 -20.18 22.50
CA GLY A 466 19.89 -20.57 21.71
C GLY A 466 19.93 -22.06 21.49
N GLU A 467 18.81 -22.74 21.75
CA GLU A 467 18.69 -24.19 21.53
C GLU A 467 17.81 -24.40 20.29
N ASP A 468 18.32 -25.18 19.32
CA ASP A 468 17.52 -25.71 18.22
C ASP A 468 17.32 -27.22 18.48
N THR A 469 16.14 -27.73 18.15
CA THR A 469 15.58 -29.05 18.53
C THR A 469 16.35 -30.29 18.02
N GLY A 470 17.61 -30.17 17.65
CA GLY A 470 18.42 -31.31 17.19
C GLY A 470 19.92 -31.09 17.03
N SER A 471 20.46 -29.92 17.33
CA SER A 471 21.91 -29.65 17.22
C SER A 471 22.37 -28.89 18.45
N GLY A 472 23.17 -29.54 19.30
CA GLY A 472 23.52 -29.11 20.65
C GLY A 472 23.89 -27.63 20.83
N GLN A 473 23.80 -27.18 22.09
CA GLN A 473 23.96 -25.80 22.54
C GLN A 473 25.12 -25.06 21.85
N VAL A 474 24.80 -23.91 21.25
CA VAL A 474 25.81 -22.96 20.77
C VAL A 474 25.91 -21.84 21.78
N THR A 475 26.98 -21.84 22.57
CA THR A 475 27.28 -20.78 23.53
C THR A 475 28.26 -19.79 22.93
N GLY A 476 27.90 -18.52 22.89
CA GLY A 476 28.83 -17.44 22.63
C GLY A 476 28.96 -16.53 23.84
N ASN A 477 30.17 -16.03 24.10
CA ASN A 477 30.44 -15.10 25.18
C ASN A 477 30.64 -13.70 24.61
N VAL A 478 29.87 -12.73 25.10
CA VAL A 478 30.16 -11.31 24.88
C VAL A 478 30.47 -10.69 26.23
N ALA A 479 31.51 -9.87 26.30
CA ALA A 479 31.80 -9.05 27.46
C ALA A 479 31.38 -7.60 27.17
N PRO A 480 30.08 -7.25 27.36
CA PRO A 480 29.66 -5.87 27.36
C PRO A 480 30.11 -5.15 28.64
N ALA A 481 30.44 -3.86 28.53
CA ALA A 481 30.82 -3.01 29.64
C ALA A 481 29.59 -2.31 30.25
N ALA A 482 29.76 -1.74 31.45
CA ALA A 482 28.73 -0.90 32.05
C ALA A 482 28.48 0.34 31.17
N GLY A 483 27.24 0.50 30.68
CA GLY A 483 26.85 1.55 29.73
C GLY A 483 26.46 1.03 28.35
N ASP A 484 26.69 -0.26 28.07
CA ASP A 484 26.28 -0.88 26.81
C ASP A 484 24.76 -0.96 26.70
N ILE A 485 24.25 -0.81 25.47
CA ILE A 485 22.81 -0.85 25.18
C ILE A 485 22.50 -2.18 24.51
N LEU A 486 21.57 -2.95 25.09
CA LEU A 486 21.00 -4.13 24.45
C LEU A 486 19.65 -3.76 23.86
N ARG A 487 19.41 -4.19 22.63
CA ARG A 487 18.17 -3.92 21.91
C ARG A 487 17.66 -5.16 21.20
N LEU A 488 16.36 -5.37 21.29
CA LEU A 488 15.64 -6.31 20.45
C LEU A 488 14.95 -5.54 19.33
N ARG A 489 15.08 -6.04 18.10
CA ARG A 489 14.41 -5.50 16.92
C ARG A 489 13.61 -6.61 16.23
N ARG A 490 12.65 -6.21 15.41
CA ARG A 490 11.91 -7.10 14.52
C ARG A 490 11.90 -6.50 13.13
N ALA A 491 12.25 -7.28 12.11
CA ALA A 491 11.93 -6.96 10.73
C ALA A 491 11.18 -8.14 10.10
N GLY A 492 9.93 -7.92 9.70
CA GLY A 492 9.07 -8.99 9.21
C GLY A 492 8.87 -10.10 10.26
N SER A 493 9.22 -11.33 9.89
CA SER A 493 9.16 -12.51 10.75
C SER A 493 10.45 -12.79 11.52
N THR A 494 11.49 -11.98 11.32
CA THR A 494 12.79 -12.17 11.94
C THR A 494 12.94 -11.25 13.16
N LEU A 495 13.32 -11.82 14.30
CA LEU A 495 13.76 -11.07 15.47
C LEU A 495 15.28 -10.96 15.50
N TYR A 496 15.78 -9.82 15.95
CA TYR A 496 17.20 -9.54 16.09
C TYR A 496 17.52 -9.13 17.52
N ALA A 497 18.63 -9.66 18.04
CA ALA A 497 19.28 -9.14 19.23
C ALA A 497 20.56 -8.41 18.82
N GLU A 498 20.71 -7.17 19.28
CA GLU A 498 21.86 -6.32 19.01
C GLU A 498 22.40 -5.76 20.34
N ALA A 499 23.72 -5.60 20.43
CA ALA A 499 24.38 -4.88 21.53
C ALA A 499 25.20 -3.72 20.97
N SER A 500 25.14 -2.55 21.61
CA SER A 500 26.05 -1.45 21.32
C SER A 500 27.00 -1.22 22.49
N LYS A 501 28.30 -1.14 22.19
CA LYS A 501 29.36 -0.80 23.16
C LYS A 501 29.61 0.71 23.32
N ASP A 502 29.06 1.52 22.43
CA ASP A 502 29.38 2.95 22.34
C ASP A 502 28.12 3.84 22.50
N ASN A 503 27.28 3.55 23.50
CA ASN A 503 26.05 4.32 23.80
C ASN A 503 25.09 4.49 22.58
N GLY A 504 25.08 3.51 21.67
CA GLY A 504 24.23 3.47 20.49
C GLY A 504 24.92 3.81 19.17
N ALA A 505 26.21 4.15 19.18
CA ALA A 505 26.94 4.54 17.96
C ALA A 505 27.30 3.35 17.06
N THR A 506 27.65 2.21 17.63
CA THR A 506 28.06 1.01 16.89
C THR A 506 27.32 -0.21 17.41
N TRP A 507 26.61 -0.91 16.52
CA TRP A 507 25.79 -2.07 16.88
C TRP A 507 26.46 -3.36 16.42
N LEU A 508 26.73 -4.24 17.39
CA LEU A 508 27.10 -5.63 17.16
C LEU A 508 25.84 -6.46 17.07
N PHE A 509 25.61 -7.04 15.90
CA PHE A 509 24.56 -8.02 15.72
C PHE A 509 24.91 -9.29 16.49
N LEU A 510 24.02 -9.77 17.36
CA LEU A 510 24.27 -10.95 18.19
C LEU A 510 23.64 -12.20 17.58
N GLN A 511 22.37 -12.09 17.17
CA GLN A 511 21.57 -13.25 16.78
C GLN A 511 20.33 -12.83 15.96
N SER A 512 19.96 -13.65 14.99
CA SER A 512 18.62 -13.63 14.34
C SER A 512 17.81 -14.86 14.70
N PHE A 513 16.49 -14.68 14.79
CA PHE A 513 15.53 -15.76 14.92
C PHE A 513 14.40 -15.62 13.90
N ASP A 514 14.15 -16.66 13.09
CA ASP A 514 13.04 -16.69 12.13
C ASP A 514 11.83 -17.40 12.71
N ALA A 515 10.84 -16.61 13.11
CA ALA A 515 9.60 -17.07 13.75
C ALA A 515 8.82 -18.18 13.01
N PRO A 516 8.79 -18.29 11.67
CA PRO A 516 8.02 -19.33 10.99
C PRO A 516 8.69 -20.70 11.01
N THR A 517 10.01 -20.76 11.21
CA THR A 517 10.80 -22.00 11.08
C THR A 517 11.37 -22.50 12.41
N GLY A 518 11.37 -21.66 13.46
CA GLY A 518 12.03 -21.98 14.73
C GLY A 518 13.55 -22.04 14.66
N ALA A 519 14.14 -21.86 13.47
CA ALA A 519 15.57 -22.01 13.26
C ALA A 519 16.36 -20.88 13.95
N VAL A 520 17.33 -21.29 14.78
CA VAL A 520 18.27 -20.38 15.43
C VAL A 520 19.55 -20.33 14.60
N ARG A 521 19.94 -19.15 14.12
CA ARG A 521 21.17 -18.97 13.34
C ARG A 521 22.20 -18.13 14.11
N PRO A 522 23.09 -18.76 14.91
CA PRO A 522 24.19 -18.03 15.54
C PRO A 522 25.22 -17.63 14.48
N PHE A 523 25.63 -16.35 14.46
CA PHE A 523 26.54 -15.83 13.45
C PHE A 523 28.02 -15.81 13.83
N PHE A 524 28.41 -16.39 14.98
CA PHE A 524 29.82 -16.39 15.41
C PHE A 524 30.37 -17.78 15.71
N GLN A 525 31.48 -18.11 15.04
CA GLN A 525 32.54 -18.93 15.60
C GLN A 525 33.64 -17.96 16.07
N THR A 526 33.98 -17.95 17.36
CA THR A 526 34.98 -17.04 17.92
C THR A 526 36.37 -17.38 17.37
N GLY A 527 36.82 -16.67 16.33
CA GLY A 527 38.24 -16.51 16.06
C GLY A 527 38.76 -15.36 16.93
N ASN A 528 39.86 -15.56 17.67
CA ASN A 528 40.50 -14.51 18.46
C ASN A 528 40.76 -13.27 17.59
N ALA A 529 39.95 -12.22 17.76
CA ALA A 529 40.17 -10.93 17.12
C ALA A 529 41.11 -10.10 18.00
N GLY A 530 42.32 -9.84 17.49
CA GLY A 530 43.16 -8.75 18.00
C GLY A 530 42.55 -7.38 17.66
N ALA A 531 43.12 -6.31 18.23
CA ALA A 531 42.57 -4.96 18.28
C ALA A 531 42.23 -4.27 16.93
N ASN A 532 42.48 -4.87 15.77
CA ASN A 532 42.36 -4.23 14.46
C ASN A 532 41.49 -4.99 13.44
N GLY A 533 40.30 -5.44 13.86
CA GLY A 533 39.24 -5.83 12.93
C GLY A 533 38.82 -7.30 12.96
N VAL A 534 37.53 -7.52 12.71
CA VAL A 534 36.88 -8.84 12.65
C VAL A 534 36.90 -9.33 11.21
N ILE A 535 37.55 -10.46 10.94
CA ILE A 535 37.37 -11.21 9.68
C ILE A 535 36.22 -12.19 9.89
N VAL A 536 35.14 -12.05 9.12
CA VAL A 536 33.99 -12.95 9.15
C VAL A 536 34.19 -14.06 8.11
N ARG A 537 34.01 -15.32 8.50
CA ARG A 537 33.86 -16.45 7.57
C ARG A 537 32.55 -17.19 7.86
N PRO A 538 31.70 -17.46 6.85
CA PRO A 538 30.56 -18.36 7.02
C PRO A 538 31.02 -19.80 7.22
N ARG A 539 30.33 -20.54 8.10
CA ARG A 539 30.55 -21.98 8.26
C ARG A 539 29.90 -22.69 7.07
N GLY A 540 30.72 -23.23 6.14
CA GLY A 540 30.26 -24.15 5.09
C GLY A 540 30.54 -23.77 3.63
N SER A 541 31.10 -22.59 3.32
CA SER A 541 31.49 -22.24 1.95
C SER A 541 32.99 -22.46 1.74
N SER A 542 33.36 -23.50 0.99
CA SER A 542 34.75 -23.74 0.57
C SER A 542 35.18 -22.91 -0.63
N ASN A 543 34.37 -21.98 -1.16
CA ASN A 543 34.81 -21.02 -2.18
C ASN A 543 33.97 -19.73 -2.11
N ILE A 544 34.65 -18.58 -2.12
CA ILE A 544 34.51 -17.43 -3.04
C ILE A 544 34.90 -16.10 -2.34
N VAL A 545 35.58 -15.30 -3.18
CA VAL A 545 36.18 -13.95 -3.12
C VAL A 545 35.38 -12.88 -2.37
#